data_AF-A0A075VWQ6-F1
#
_entry.id   AF-A0A075VWQ6-F1
#
_cell.length_a   1.000
_cell.length_b   1.000
_cell.length_c   1.000
_cell.angle_alpha   90.00
_cell.angle_beta   90.00
_cell.angle_gamma   90.00
#
_symmetry.space_group_name_H-M   'P 1'
#
loop_
_entity.id
_entity.type
_entity.pdbx_description
1 polymer ?
#
loop_
_entity_poly.entity_id
_entity_poly.type
_entity_poly.pdbx_seq_one_letter_code
_entity_poly.pdbx_strand_id
1 'polypeptide(L)'
;MNICEQCGYHLKMSSSDRIELLIDPGTWDPMDEDMVSLDPIEFHSEEEPYKDRIDSYQRKTGLTEAVQTGIGQINGIPVAIGVMDFQFMGGSMGSVVGEKITRLIEHAANQI
;
A
#
# COMPACT_ATOMS: atom_id res chain seq x y z
N MET A 1 1.72 -17.65 -2.91
CA MET A 1 0.24 -17.54 -2.94
C MET A 1 -0.29 -18.03 -1.60
N ASN A 2 -1.11 -17.24 -0.87
CA ASN A 2 -1.49 -17.56 0.52
C ASN A 2 -2.90 -18.17 0.60
N ILE A 3 -2.98 -19.49 0.37
CA ILE A 3 -4.25 -20.25 0.31
C ILE A 3 -4.14 -21.46 1.23
N CYS A 4 -5.19 -21.72 2.02
CA CYS A 4 -5.26 -22.91 2.87
C CYS A 4 -5.38 -24.18 2.00
N GLU A 5 -4.42 -25.11 2.10
CA GLU A 5 -4.40 -26.34 1.30
C GLU A 5 -5.56 -27.30 1.60
N GLN A 6 -6.18 -27.18 2.78
CA GLN A 6 -7.26 -28.07 3.20
C GLN A 6 -8.64 -27.64 2.67
N CYS A 7 -8.89 -26.32 2.57
CA CYS A 7 -10.21 -25.79 2.24
C CYS A 7 -10.24 -24.75 1.12
N GLY A 8 -9.09 -24.34 0.58
CA GLY A 8 -9.01 -23.34 -0.48
C GLY A 8 -9.28 -21.90 -0.04
N TYR A 9 -9.40 -21.63 1.26
CA TYR A 9 -9.65 -20.28 1.76
C TYR A 9 -8.45 -19.35 1.52
N HIS A 10 -8.72 -18.13 1.04
CA HIS A 10 -7.71 -17.09 0.79
C HIS A 10 -7.33 -16.39 2.09
N LEU A 11 -6.09 -16.60 2.53
CA LEU A 11 -5.55 -15.97 3.73
C LEU A 11 -5.08 -14.53 3.42
N LYS A 12 -4.99 -13.72 4.48
CA LYS A 12 -4.45 -12.35 4.37
C LYS A 12 -3.02 -12.40 3.82
N MET A 13 -2.68 -11.43 2.99
CA MET A 13 -1.38 -11.30 2.34
C MET A 13 -0.95 -9.86 2.48
N SER A 14 0.34 -9.62 2.74
CA SER A 14 0.86 -8.25 2.77
C SER A 14 0.86 -7.66 1.36
N SER A 15 0.89 -6.32 1.28
CA SER A 15 1.06 -5.62 0.02
C SER A 15 2.39 -5.99 -0.66
N SER A 16 3.47 -6.17 0.09
CA SER A 16 4.78 -6.57 -0.45
C SER A 16 4.76 -7.98 -1.05
N ASP A 17 4.17 -8.96 -0.36
CA ASP A 17 4.02 -10.33 -0.88
C ASP A 17 3.18 -10.34 -2.18
N ARG A 18 2.18 -9.46 -2.27
CA ARG A 18 1.32 -9.34 -3.45
C ARG A 18 2.07 -8.77 -4.64
N ILE A 19 2.91 -7.76 -4.41
CA ILE A 19 3.76 -7.14 -5.44
C ILE A 19 4.77 -8.16 -5.95
N GLU A 20 5.51 -8.83 -5.05
CA GLU A 20 6.49 -9.86 -5.42
C GLU A 20 5.87 -11.04 -6.18
N LEU A 21 4.62 -11.39 -5.86
CA LEU A 21 3.89 -12.45 -6.56
C LEU A 21 3.46 -12.08 -7.98
N LEU A 22 3.15 -10.80 -8.24
CA LEU A 22 2.55 -10.36 -9.51
C LEU A 22 3.55 -9.73 -10.47
N ILE A 23 4.49 -8.94 -9.95
CA ILE A 23 5.43 -8.15 -10.74
C ILE A 23 6.66 -9.00 -11.10
N ASP A 24 7.09 -8.89 -12.35
CA ASP A 24 8.26 -9.58 -12.87
C ASP A 24 9.52 -9.20 -12.04
N PRO A 25 10.34 -10.18 -11.63
CA PRO A 25 11.49 -9.92 -10.77
C PRO A 25 12.43 -8.85 -11.33
N GLY A 26 12.81 -7.88 -10.49
CA GLY A 26 13.73 -6.79 -10.85
C GLY A 26 13.10 -5.66 -11.67
N THR A 27 11.79 -5.68 -11.89
CA THR A 27 11.08 -4.60 -12.62
C THR A 27 10.29 -3.65 -11.72
N TRP A 28 10.15 -3.97 -10.44
CA TRP A 28 9.45 -3.13 -9.47
C TRP A 28 10.18 -1.81 -9.25
N ASP A 29 9.48 -0.71 -9.51
CA ASP A 29 9.93 0.66 -9.27
C ASP A 29 8.84 1.39 -8.46
N PRO A 30 9.04 1.53 -7.14
CA PRO A 30 8.03 2.10 -6.25
C PRO A 30 7.88 3.62 -6.42
N MET A 31 6.68 4.13 -6.17
CA MET A 31 6.33 5.54 -6.27
C MET A 31 5.90 6.10 -4.91
N ASP A 32 6.35 7.33 -4.62
CA ASP A 32 5.94 8.11 -3.43
C ASP A 32 6.13 7.35 -2.11
N GLU A 33 7.25 6.62 -1.95
CA GLU A 33 7.53 5.81 -0.75
C GLU A 33 7.63 6.65 0.52
N ASP A 34 8.23 7.85 0.43
CA ASP A 34 8.47 8.74 1.57
C ASP A 34 7.24 9.57 1.98
N MET A 35 6.10 9.42 1.28
CA MET A 35 4.89 10.18 1.59
C MET A 35 4.19 9.64 2.84
N VAL A 36 4.00 10.50 3.84
CA VAL A 36 3.43 10.14 5.15
C VAL A 36 2.27 11.05 5.55
N SER A 37 1.28 10.46 6.23
CA SER A 37 0.09 11.18 6.70
C SER A 37 0.46 12.17 7.83
N LEU A 38 -0.16 13.35 7.80
CA LEU A 38 -0.10 14.32 8.89
C LEU A 38 -1.46 14.37 9.62
N ASP A 39 -1.46 14.98 10.81
CA ASP A 39 -2.68 15.20 11.61
C ASP A 39 -3.04 16.70 11.65
N PRO A 40 -3.63 17.26 10.57
CA PRO A 40 -3.92 18.70 10.49
C PRO A 40 -5.08 19.15 11.39
N ILE A 41 -5.89 18.22 11.90
CA ILE A 41 -7.06 18.49 12.75
C ILE A 41 -6.80 18.15 14.22
N GLU A 42 -5.59 17.70 14.56
CA GLU A 42 -5.20 17.26 15.90
C GLU A 42 -6.21 16.25 16.47
N PHE A 43 -6.46 15.19 15.71
CA PHE A 43 -7.48 14.21 16.07
C PHE A 43 -7.04 13.36 17.26
N HIS A 44 -7.75 13.52 18.37
CA HIS A 44 -7.61 12.72 19.56
C HIS A 44 -8.76 11.72 19.66
N SER A 45 -8.44 10.42 19.58
CA SER A 45 -9.39 9.38 19.96
C SER A 45 -9.40 9.18 21.48
N GLU A 46 -10.40 8.47 22.02
CA GLU A 46 -10.45 8.14 23.46
C GLU A 46 -9.26 7.28 23.92
N GLU A 47 -8.64 6.53 23.00
CA GLU A 47 -7.54 5.61 23.28
C GLU A 47 -6.16 6.27 23.08
N GLU A 48 -5.92 6.91 21.93
CA GLU A 48 -4.63 7.51 21.57
C GLU A 48 -4.74 8.58 20.47
N PRO A 49 -3.79 9.55 20.39
CA PRO A 49 -3.69 10.51 19.29
C PRO A 49 -3.51 9.82 17.93
N TYR A 50 -4.09 10.37 16.86
CA TYR A 50 -4.00 9.78 15.52
C TYR A 50 -2.55 9.61 15.04
N LYS A 51 -1.68 10.56 15.37
CA LYS A 51 -0.24 10.49 15.07
C LYS A 51 0.42 9.26 15.69
N ASP A 52 0.13 8.96 16.96
CA ASP A 52 0.71 7.80 17.66
C ASP A 52 0.23 6.48 17.03
N ARG A 53 -1.03 6.46 16.54
CA ARG A 53 -1.58 5.34 15.78
C ARG A 53 -0.78 5.10 14.51
N ILE A 54 -0.59 6.15 13.70
CA ILE A 54 0.18 6.06 12.45
C ILE A 54 1.58 5.52 12.75
N ASP A 55 2.30 6.11 13.70
CA ASP A 55 3.66 5.70 14.07
C ASP A 55 3.72 4.24 14.54
N SER A 56 2.69 3.76 15.25
CA SER A 56 2.57 2.37 15.68
C SER A 56 2.39 1.41 14.51
N TYR A 57 1.49 1.74 13.57
CA TYR A 57 1.26 0.91 12.38
C TYR A 57 2.45 0.92 11.42
N GLN A 58 3.09 2.08 11.21
CA GLN A 58 4.31 2.18 10.40
C GLN A 58 5.43 1.28 10.95
N ARG A 59 5.65 1.27 12.27
CA ARG A 59 6.62 0.37 12.90
C ARG A 59 6.24 -1.11 12.77
N LYS A 60 4.94 -1.41 12.85
CA LYS A 60 4.43 -2.78 12.78
C LYS A 60 4.53 -3.38 11.37
N THR A 61 4.22 -2.59 10.34
CA THR A 61 4.15 -3.08 8.96
C THR A 61 5.40 -2.76 8.15
N GLY A 62 6.19 -1.77 8.56
CA GLY A 62 7.30 -1.22 7.77
C GLY A 62 6.84 -0.34 6.60
N LEU A 63 5.54 -0.04 6.48
CA LEU A 63 4.96 0.79 5.43
C LEU A 63 4.79 2.23 5.90
N THR A 64 4.85 3.19 4.98
CA THR A 64 4.57 4.61 5.28
C THR A 64 3.07 4.92 5.32
N GLU A 65 2.25 4.16 4.60
CA GLU A 65 0.78 4.26 4.60
C GLU A 65 0.12 2.93 4.21
N ALA A 66 -1.21 2.89 4.19
CA ALA A 66 -2.02 1.73 3.83
C ALA A 66 -2.04 1.36 2.34
N VAL A 67 -1.19 1.96 1.50
CA VAL A 67 -1.05 1.61 0.09
C VAL A 67 0.40 1.72 -0.39
N GLN A 68 0.84 0.68 -1.10
CA GLN A 68 2.04 0.71 -1.92
C GLN A 68 1.64 0.95 -3.37
N THR A 69 2.33 1.86 -4.05
CA THR A 69 2.09 2.23 -5.44
C THR A 69 3.42 2.19 -6.18
N GLY A 70 3.40 1.82 -7.46
CA GLY A 70 4.61 1.75 -8.27
C GLY A 70 4.34 1.24 -9.67
N ILE A 71 5.40 1.20 -10.46
CA ILE A 71 5.39 0.61 -11.80
C ILE A 71 6.16 -0.71 -11.80
N GLY A 72 5.87 -1.54 -12.79
CA GLY A 72 6.61 -2.76 -13.03
C GLY A 72 6.14 -3.43 -14.30
N GLN A 73 6.49 -4.71 -14.48
CA GLN A 73 6.04 -5.49 -15.62
C GLN A 73 5.31 -6.74 -15.16
N ILE A 74 4.32 -7.18 -15.94
CA ILE A 74 3.68 -8.49 -15.79
C ILE A 74 3.82 -9.21 -17.13
N ASN A 75 4.61 -10.28 -17.16
CA ASN A 75 4.97 -10.97 -18.41
C ASN A 75 5.54 -10.03 -19.48
N GLY A 76 6.37 -9.06 -19.07
CA GLY A 76 6.98 -8.06 -19.93
C GLY A 76 6.05 -6.90 -20.35
N ILE A 77 4.80 -6.88 -19.89
CA ILE A 77 3.85 -5.79 -20.16
C ILE A 77 3.97 -4.74 -19.05
N PRO A 78 4.32 -3.48 -19.36
CA PRO A 78 4.37 -2.41 -18.37
C PRO A 78 3.02 -2.19 -17.71
N VAL A 79 3.02 -2.04 -16.38
CA VAL A 79 1.83 -1.76 -15.57
C VAL A 79 2.14 -0.76 -14.48
N ALA A 80 1.16 0.07 -14.15
CA ALA A 80 1.09 0.79 -12.89
C ALA A 80 0.19 -0.01 -11.93
N ILE A 81 0.65 -0.25 -10.71
CA ILE A 81 -0.09 -1.04 -9.72
C ILE A 81 -0.12 -0.35 -8.35
N GLY A 82 -1.29 -0.38 -7.73
CA GLY A 82 -1.51 0.06 -6.35
C GLY A 82 -2.06 -1.10 -5.54
N VAL A 83 -1.42 -1.44 -4.42
CA VAL A 83 -1.82 -2.53 -3.54
C VAL A 83 -2.08 -1.98 -2.14
N MET A 84 -3.34 -2.02 -1.72
CA MET A 84 -3.74 -1.63 -0.37
C MET A 84 -3.36 -2.71 0.65
N ASP A 85 -2.97 -2.30 1.85
CA ASP A 85 -2.59 -3.19 2.95
C ASP A 85 -3.54 -3.07 4.14
N PHE A 86 -4.30 -4.13 4.39
CA PHE A 86 -5.26 -4.16 5.51
C PHE A 86 -4.57 -4.19 6.89
N GLN A 87 -3.28 -4.55 6.95
CA GLN A 87 -2.54 -4.55 8.22
C GLN A 87 -2.30 -3.13 8.73
N PHE A 88 -2.27 -2.14 7.84
CA PHE A 88 -2.13 -0.72 8.16
C PHE A 88 -3.51 -0.09 8.35
N MET A 89 -3.90 0.16 9.61
CA MET A 89 -5.17 0.81 9.96
C MET A 89 -6.42 0.23 9.25
N GLY A 90 -6.41 -1.07 8.92
CA GLY A 90 -7.53 -1.72 8.22
C GLY A 90 -7.67 -1.31 6.74
N GLY A 91 -6.62 -0.76 6.11
CA GLY A 91 -6.70 -0.27 4.74
C GLY A 91 -7.50 1.03 4.62
N SER A 92 -7.55 1.84 5.69
CA SER A 92 -8.31 3.10 5.67
C SER A 92 -7.73 4.08 4.65
N MET A 93 -8.60 4.77 3.92
CA MET A 93 -8.19 5.70 2.88
C MET A 93 -8.07 7.12 3.45
N GLY A 94 -6.86 7.46 3.92
CA GLY A 94 -6.50 8.82 4.31
C GLY A 94 -6.10 9.70 3.12
N SER A 95 -5.67 10.94 3.41
CA SER A 95 -5.21 11.89 2.39
C SER A 95 -4.04 11.35 1.56
N VAL A 96 -3.05 10.72 2.20
CA VAL A 96 -1.89 10.15 1.51
C VAL A 96 -2.25 8.94 0.65
N VAL A 97 -3.14 8.06 1.11
CA VAL A 97 -3.62 6.94 0.29
C VAL A 97 -4.29 7.46 -0.98
N GLY A 98 -5.17 8.45 -0.85
CA GLY A 98 -5.84 9.09 -1.98
C GLY A 98 -4.88 9.78 -2.95
N GLU A 99 -3.89 10.50 -2.42
CA GLU A 99 -2.86 11.18 -3.22
C GLU A 99 -2.01 10.17 -4.01
N LYS A 100 -1.50 9.11 -3.35
CA LYS A 100 -0.70 8.06 -4.02
C LYS A 100 -1.48 7.35 -5.12
N ILE A 101 -2.75 7.02 -4.89
CA ILE A 101 -3.62 6.40 -5.90
C ILE A 101 -3.85 7.36 -7.08
N THR A 102 -4.14 8.64 -6.80
CA THR A 102 -4.34 9.65 -7.84
C THR A 102 -3.10 9.79 -8.72
N ARG A 103 -1.92 9.98 -8.11
CA ARG A 103 -0.63 10.09 -8.83
C ARG A 103 -0.33 8.87 -9.67
N LEU A 104 -0.59 7.67 -9.14
CA LEU A 104 -0.40 6.42 -9.88
C LEU A 104 -1.29 6.37 -11.13
N ILE A 105 -2.58 6.72 -10.99
CA ILE A 105 -3.53 6.72 -12.11
C ILE A 105 -3.14 7.78 -13.15
N GLU A 106 -2.78 8.99 -12.71
CA GLU A 106 -2.33 10.06 -13.60
C GLU A 106 -1.02 9.70 -14.32
N HIS A 107 -0.10 9.04 -13.63
CA HIS A 107 1.13 8.52 -14.24
C HIS A 107 0.79 7.47 -15.31
N ALA A 108 -0.06 6.49 -14.98
CA ALA A 108 -0.50 5.45 -15.90
C ALA A 108 -1.21 6.02 -17.14
N ALA A 109 -2.01 7.06 -16.98
CA ALA A 109 -2.75 7.68 -18.09
C ALA A 109 -1.87 8.48 -19.06
N ASN A 110 -0.71 8.96 -18.60
CA ASN A 110 0.11 9.92 -19.35
C ASN A 110 1.50 9.39 -19.74
N GLN A 111 2.02 8.36 -19.07
CA GLN A 111 3.45 7.99 -19.15
C GLN A 111 3.70 6.50 -19.43
N ILE A 112 2.67 5.65 -19.44
CA ILE A 112 2.73 4.22 -19.79
C ILE A 112 1.89 3.99 -21.05
#